data_AF-A0A6N6RT06-F1
#
_entry.id   AF-A0A6N6RT06-F1
#
_cell.length_a   1.000
_cell.length_b   1.000
_cell.length_c   1.000
_cell.angle_alpha   90.00
_cell.angle_beta   90.00
_cell.angle_gamma   90.00
#
_symmetry.space_group_name_H-M   'P 1'
#
loop_
_entity.id
_entity.type
_entity.pdbx_description
1 polymer ?
#
loop_
_entity_poly.entity_id
_entity_poly.type
_entity_poly.pdbx_seq_one_letter_code
_entity_poly.pdbx_strand_id
1 'polypeptide(L)'
;MSLLNGPLDNHENYLNYITLENCFDYFGLVESQRKQKSLDLAENYHRLRLFLNAMESMNIVLDYFFHEQKEQQGWNDSQRDLILDRIKRKHPALYDLDKLLNTYKRVEHRDMKALVATDLQETVVSICAIKQKIEIDFNSTKDERIISEAFDFWFEYNKDPDINTLLP
;
A
#
# COMPACT_ATOMS: atom_id res chain seq x y z
N MET A 1 -30.66 10.96 14.10
CA MET A 1 -29.60 11.69 13.38
C MET A 1 -28.30 11.41 14.09
N SER A 2 -27.48 10.50 13.58
CA SER A 2 -26.11 10.29 14.08
C SER A 2 -25.20 11.21 13.28
N LEU A 3 -24.70 12.28 13.91
CA LEU A 3 -23.93 13.37 13.31
C LEU A 3 -22.40 13.16 13.42
N LEU A 4 -21.97 11.91 13.56
CA LEU A 4 -20.56 11.53 13.51
C LEU A 4 -20.44 10.45 12.44
N ASN A 5 -20.12 10.88 11.22
CA ASN A 5 -19.75 9.96 10.16
C ASN A 5 -18.43 9.30 10.57
N GLY A 6 -18.45 7.99 10.76
CA GLY A 6 -17.28 7.24 11.20
C GLY A 6 -16.21 7.12 10.12
N PRO A 7 -15.04 6.55 10.46
CA PRO A 7 -13.95 6.33 9.50
C PRO A 7 -14.31 5.40 8.34
N LEU A 8 -15.45 4.69 8.40
CA LEU A 8 -15.92 3.75 7.38
C LEU A 8 -17.17 4.26 6.64
N ASP A 9 -17.50 5.55 6.78
CA ASP A 9 -18.71 6.13 6.18
C ASP A 9 -18.55 6.39 4.69
N ASN A 10 -17.37 6.88 4.28
CA ASN A 10 -17.05 7.21 2.91
C ASN A 10 -15.52 7.17 2.69
N HIS A 11 -15.09 7.32 1.44
CA HIS A 11 -13.72 7.17 0.98
C HIS A 11 -12.82 8.28 1.52
N GLU A 12 -13.33 9.51 1.65
CA GLU A 12 -12.60 10.63 2.28
C GLU A 12 -12.33 10.35 3.76
N ASN A 13 -13.35 9.86 4.48
CA ASN A 13 -13.20 9.47 5.88
C ASN A 13 -12.23 8.28 6.05
N TYR A 14 -12.34 7.26 5.20
CA TYR A 14 -11.43 6.12 5.22
C TYR A 14 -9.99 6.56 4.89
N LEU A 15 -9.84 7.41 3.88
CA LEU A 15 -8.55 8.01 3.53
C LEU A 15 -7.95 8.76 4.71
N ASN A 16 -8.69 9.70 5.29
CA ASN A 16 -8.18 10.60 6.31
C ASN A 16 -7.89 9.89 7.64
N TYR A 17 -8.77 8.99 8.09
CA TYR A 17 -8.68 8.41 9.44
C TYR A 17 -8.06 7.01 9.50
N ILE A 18 -7.87 6.33 8.35
CA ILE A 18 -7.28 4.99 8.30
C ILE A 18 -6.04 4.98 7.40
N THR A 19 -6.20 5.37 6.13
CA THR A 19 -5.13 5.23 5.14
C THR A 19 -3.94 6.14 5.45
N LEU A 20 -4.17 7.43 5.68
CA LEU A 20 -3.09 8.37 5.99
C LEU A 20 -2.41 8.03 7.31
N GLU A 21 -3.16 7.61 8.33
CA GLU A 21 -2.61 7.15 9.62
C GLU A 21 -1.71 5.93 9.44
N ASN A 22 -2.14 4.91 8.68
CA ASN A 22 -1.28 3.75 8.37
C ASN A 22 0.02 4.15 7.65
N CYS A 23 -0.06 5.14 6.74
CA CYS A 23 1.11 5.67 6.06
C CYS A 23 2.03 6.43 7.02
N PHE A 24 1.49 7.28 7.91
CA PHE A 24 2.28 8.00 8.90
C PHE A 24 2.97 7.05 9.89
N ASP A 25 2.28 6.01 10.36
CA ASP A 25 2.88 4.96 11.19
C ASP A 25 4.06 4.29 10.49
N TYR A 26 3.88 3.94 9.20
CA TYR A 26 4.95 3.35 8.40
C TYR A 26 6.14 4.29 8.21
N PHE A 27 5.93 5.50 7.70
CA PHE A 27 7.01 6.45 7.44
C PHE A 27 7.71 6.91 8.72
N GLY A 28 6.97 7.08 9.81
CA GLY A 28 7.53 7.40 11.13
C GLY A 28 8.46 6.30 11.65
N LEU A 29 8.10 5.02 11.44
CA LEU A 29 8.99 3.91 11.76
C LEU A 29 10.24 3.91 10.85
N VAL A 30 10.07 4.08 9.53
CA VAL A 30 11.20 4.13 8.58
C VAL A 30 12.19 5.25 8.96
N GLU A 31 11.70 6.45 9.28
CA GLU A 31 12.56 7.56 9.68
C GLU A 31 13.30 7.27 10.99
N SER A 32 12.62 6.63 11.95
CA SER A 32 13.22 6.22 13.23
C SER A 32 14.29 5.16 13.04
N GLN A 33 14.05 4.18 12.18
CA GLN A 33 14.97 3.10 11.85
C GLN A 33 16.21 3.60 11.08
N ARG A 34 16.05 4.56 10.15
CA ARG A 34 17.19 5.20 9.46
C ARG A 34 18.17 5.89 10.43
N LYS A 35 17.70 6.31 11.61
CA LYS A 35 18.51 6.93 12.67
C LYS A 35 19.24 5.89 13.55
N GLN A 36 18.90 4.61 13.44
CA GLN A 36 19.49 3.51 14.23
C GLN A 36 20.36 2.60 13.35
N LYS A 37 21.48 2.09 13.88
CA LYS A 37 22.49 1.33 13.11
C LYS A 37 22.30 -0.19 13.11
N SER A 38 21.32 -0.74 13.83
CA SER A 38 20.99 -2.17 13.78
C SER A 38 19.50 -2.36 13.95
N LEU A 39 18.89 -3.15 13.07
CA LEU A 39 17.51 -3.57 13.19
C LEU A 39 17.46 -5.01 13.67
N ASP A 40 16.64 -5.28 14.68
CA ASP A 40 16.33 -6.65 15.09
C ASP A 40 15.29 -7.28 14.13
N LEU A 41 15.26 -8.60 14.04
CA LEU A 41 14.35 -9.35 13.16
C LEU A 41 12.87 -9.02 13.45
N ALA A 42 12.52 -8.84 14.73
CA ALA A 42 11.18 -8.44 15.14
C ALA A 42 10.79 -7.06 14.59
N GLU A 43 11.74 -6.13 14.52
CA GLU A 43 11.53 -4.78 13.97
C GLU A 43 11.35 -4.80 12.45
N ASN A 44 12.06 -5.68 11.75
CA ASN A 44 11.88 -5.88 10.31
C ASN A 44 10.49 -6.47 9.98
N TYR A 45 10.00 -7.43 10.76
CA TYR A 45 8.64 -7.94 10.58
C TYR A 45 7.57 -6.90 10.94
N HIS A 46 7.82 -6.09 11.97
CA HIS A 46 6.93 -4.98 12.30
C HIS A 46 6.86 -3.96 11.15
N ARG A 47 8.01 -3.60 10.58
CA ARG A 47 8.12 -2.71 9.43
C ARG A 47 7.35 -3.25 8.22
N LEU A 48 7.55 -4.53 7.89
CA LEU A 48 6.83 -5.17 6.79
C LEU A 48 5.31 -5.17 7.03
N ARG A 49 4.85 -5.42 8.26
CA ARG A 49 3.42 -5.35 8.59
C ARG A 49 2.85 -3.95 8.34
N LEU A 50 3.53 -2.90 8.80
CA LEU A 50 3.09 -1.52 8.58
C LEU A 50 3.10 -1.16 7.09
N PHE A 51 4.14 -1.58 6.37
CA PHE A 51 4.25 -1.41 4.92
C PHE A 51 3.05 -2.02 4.18
N LEU A 52 2.74 -3.30 4.45
CA LEU A 52 1.61 -3.98 3.83
C LEU A 52 0.27 -3.34 4.19
N ASN A 53 0.08 -2.96 5.46
CA ASN A 53 -1.13 -2.28 5.91
C ASN A 53 -1.34 -0.93 5.18
N ALA A 54 -0.29 -0.13 5.06
CA ALA A 54 -0.34 1.15 4.34
C ALA A 54 -0.72 0.93 2.87
N MET A 55 -0.04 0.03 2.15
CA MET A 55 -0.37 -0.26 0.75
C MET A 55 -1.78 -0.79 0.54
N GLU A 56 -2.23 -1.74 1.38
CA GLU A 56 -3.57 -2.31 1.26
C GLU A 56 -4.63 -1.22 1.52
N SER A 57 -4.45 -0.40 2.55
CA SER A 57 -5.39 0.68 2.87
C SER A 57 -5.49 1.72 1.75
N MET A 58 -4.39 2.09 1.10
CA MET A 58 -4.41 2.96 -0.09
C MET A 58 -5.19 2.36 -1.26
N ASN A 59 -5.14 1.03 -1.45
CA ASN A 59 -5.93 0.37 -2.49
C ASN A 59 -7.43 0.36 -2.14
N ILE A 60 -7.76 0.15 -0.85
CA ILE A 60 -9.14 0.13 -0.34
C ILE A 60 -9.85 1.48 -0.47
N VAL A 61 -9.14 2.62 -0.50
CA VAL A 61 -9.80 3.93 -0.73
C VAL A 61 -10.62 3.91 -2.03
N LEU A 62 -10.10 3.26 -3.07
CA LEU A 62 -10.78 3.15 -4.37
C LEU A 62 -12.06 2.29 -4.30
N ASP A 63 -12.11 1.31 -3.38
CA ASP A 63 -13.29 0.50 -3.13
C ASP A 63 -14.45 1.32 -2.57
N TYR A 64 -14.16 2.14 -1.56
CA TYR A 64 -15.14 3.07 -1.01
C TYR A 64 -15.63 4.03 -2.09
N PHE A 65 -14.70 4.61 -2.85
CA PHE A 65 -15.02 5.51 -3.95
C PHE A 65 -15.96 4.84 -4.97
N PHE A 66 -15.67 3.61 -5.39
CA PHE A 66 -16.52 2.87 -6.30
C PHE A 66 -17.94 2.71 -5.74
N HIS A 67 -18.07 2.31 -4.48
CA HIS A 67 -19.38 2.07 -3.86
C HIS A 67 -20.19 3.34 -3.64
N GLU A 68 -19.55 4.48 -3.43
CA GLU A 68 -20.23 5.78 -3.35
C GLU A 68 -20.70 6.29 -4.71
N GLN A 69 -19.87 6.10 -5.74
CA GLN A 69 -20.14 6.67 -7.07
C GLN A 69 -20.98 5.74 -7.95
N LYS A 70 -21.07 4.45 -7.65
CA LYS A 70 -21.66 3.46 -8.57
C LYS A 70 -23.09 3.79 -8.99
N GLU A 71 -23.94 4.26 -8.08
CA GLU A 71 -25.33 4.59 -8.42
C GLU A 71 -25.42 5.82 -9.34
N GLN A 72 -24.66 6.86 -9.03
CA GLN A 72 -24.65 8.11 -9.79
C GLN A 72 -24.05 7.93 -11.19
N GLN A 73 -23.04 7.07 -11.31
CA GLN A 73 -22.35 6.79 -12.56
C GLN A 73 -22.99 5.65 -13.37
N GLY A 74 -24.05 5.02 -12.86
CA GLY A 74 -24.71 3.87 -13.49
C GLY A 74 -23.83 2.61 -13.55
N TRP A 75 -22.86 2.48 -12.64
CA TRP A 75 -22.03 1.30 -12.51
C TRP A 75 -22.72 0.21 -11.69
N ASN A 76 -22.27 -1.03 -11.85
CA ASN A 76 -22.71 -2.16 -11.05
C ASN A 76 -21.51 -2.97 -10.53
N ASP A 77 -21.74 -3.83 -9.54
CA ASP A 77 -20.66 -4.55 -8.84
C ASP A 77 -19.85 -5.47 -9.77
N SER A 78 -20.42 -5.94 -10.89
CA SER A 78 -19.66 -6.73 -11.88
C SER A 78 -18.64 -5.91 -12.67
N GLN A 79 -18.76 -4.58 -12.66
CA GLN A 79 -17.84 -3.65 -13.31
C GLN A 79 -16.76 -3.12 -12.37
N ARG A 80 -16.81 -3.47 -11.07
CA ARG A 80 -15.89 -2.97 -10.03
C ARG A 80 -14.44 -3.06 -10.48
N ASP A 81 -13.95 -4.26 -10.77
CA ASP A 81 -12.54 -4.49 -11.10
C ASP A 81 -12.10 -3.73 -12.35
N LEU A 82 -12.98 -3.65 -13.36
CA LEU A 82 -12.72 -2.89 -14.59
C LEU A 82 -12.60 -1.39 -14.31
N ILE A 83 -13.47 -0.86 -13.46
CA ILE A 83 -13.46 0.57 -13.09
C ILE A 83 -12.22 0.88 -12.27
N LEU A 84 -11.93 0.09 -11.23
CA LEU A 84 -10.74 0.28 -10.40
C LEU A 84 -9.45 0.20 -11.23
N ASP A 85 -9.35 -0.74 -12.18
CA ASP A 85 -8.19 -0.84 -13.10
C ASP A 85 -8.06 0.40 -13.99
N ARG A 86 -9.16 0.98 -14.48
CA ARG A 86 -9.13 2.24 -15.25
C ARG A 86 -8.63 3.41 -14.42
N ILE A 87 -9.13 3.56 -13.19
CA ILE A 87 -8.70 4.62 -12.27
C ILE A 87 -7.20 4.46 -11.97
N LYS A 88 -6.75 3.24 -11.66
CA LYS A 88 -5.33 2.95 -11.41
C LYS A 88 -4.48 3.29 -12.62
N ARG A 89 -4.86 2.88 -13.84
CA ARG A 89 -4.09 3.18 -15.07
C ARG A 89 -4.01 4.66 -15.41
N LYS A 90 -5.00 5.46 -15.01
CA LYS A 90 -4.98 6.92 -15.15
C LYS A 90 -3.88 7.55 -14.29
N HIS A 91 -3.55 6.93 -13.16
CA HIS A 91 -2.62 7.45 -12.14
C HIS A 91 -1.44 6.49 -11.94
N PRO A 92 -0.26 6.76 -12.55
CA PRO A 92 0.90 5.87 -12.49
C PRO A 92 1.27 5.38 -11.08
N ALA A 93 1.22 6.27 -10.09
CA ALA A 93 1.53 5.94 -8.70
C ALA A 93 0.58 4.86 -8.12
N LEU A 94 -0.72 4.92 -8.42
CA LEU A 94 -1.70 3.93 -7.99
C LEU A 94 -1.55 2.61 -8.75
N TYR A 95 -1.21 2.68 -10.02
CA TYR A 95 -0.95 1.49 -10.84
C TYR A 95 0.28 0.71 -10.36
N ASP A 96 1.37 1.41 -10.06
CA ASP A 96 2.59 0.78 -9.58
C ASP A 96 2.42 0.25 -8.14
N LEU A 97 1.69 0.96 -7.28
CA LEU A 97 1.28 0.47 -5.97
C LEU A 97 0.47 -0.83 -6.08
N ASP A 98 -0.53 -0.88 -6.96
CA ASP A 98 -1.38 -2.06 -7.16
C ASP A 98 -0.57 -3.26 -7.66
N LYS A 99 0.36 -3.05 -8.59
CA LYS A 99 1.29 -4.08 -9.03
C LYS A 99 2.15 -4.61 -7.89
N LEU A 100 2.73 -3.71 -7.09
CA LEU A 100 3.58 -4.07 -5.97
C LEU A 100 2.80 -4.90 -4.94
N LEU A 101 1.61 -4.43 -4.56
CA LEU A 101 0.72 -5.15 -3.65
C LEU A 101 0.34 -6.53 -4.18
N ASN A 102 0.02 -6.63 -5.48
CA ASN A 102 -0.28 -7.91 -6.12
C ASN A 102 0.92 -8.85 -6.15
N THR A 103 2.16 -8.34 -6.26
CA THR A 103 3.36 -9.16 -6.10
C THR A 103 3.48 -9.71 -4.69
N TYR A 104 3.21 -8.91 -3.65
CA TYR A 104 3.21 -9.37 -2.25
C TYR A 104 2.10 -10.39 -1.93
N LYS A 105 0.98 -10.37 -2.66
CA LYS A 105 -0.12 -11.34 -2.53
C LYS A 105 0.18 -12.69 -3.22
N ARG A 106 1.13 -12.74 -4.16
CA ARG A 106 1.46 -13.97 -4.91
C ARG A 106 2.42 -14.85 -4.11
N VAL A 107 2.00 -16.08 -3.84
CA VAL A 107 2.87 -17.16 -3.37
C VAL A 107 3.57 -17.79 -4.57
N GLU A 108 4.81 -18.23 -4.35
CA GLU A 108 5.60 -19.00 -5.31
C GLU A 108 4.84 -20.28 -5.72
N HIS A 109 4.22 -20.27 -6.90
CA HIS A 109 3.69 -21.48 -7.52
C HIS A 109 4.72 -21.99 -8.52
N ARG A 110 5.05 -23.29 -8.43
CA ARG A 110 6.14 -24.01 -9.13
C ARG A 110 6.31 -23.78 -10.65
N ASP A 111 5.39 -23.07 -11.32
CA ASP A 111 5.37 -22.89 -12.77
C ASP A 111 5.33 -21.41 -13.25
N MET A 112 5.53 -20.40 -12.40
CA MET A 112 5.53 -18.99 -12.85
C MET A 112 6.89 -18.29 -12.72
N LYS A 113 7.48 -17.88 -13.85
CA LYS A 113 8.59 -16.90 -13.97
C LYS A 113 8.12 -15.45 -13.71
N ALA A 114 7.22 -15.24 -12.76
CA ALA A 114 6.76 -13.90 -12.38
C ALA A 114 7.40 -13.51 -11.04
N LEU A 115 7.74 -12.24 -10.86
CA LEU A 115 8.24 -11.70 -9.59
C LEU A 115 7.25 -12.06 -8.46
N VAL A 116 7.73 -12.67 -7.38
CA VAL A 116 6.94 -13.08 -6.19
C VAL A 116 7.38 -12.34 -4.93
N ALA A 117 6.58 -12.42 -3.85
CA ALA A 117 6.86 -11.75 -2.59
C ALA A 117 8.25 -12.07 -1.99
N THR A 118 8.73 -13.31 -2.18
CA THR A 118 10.05 -13.77 -1.75
C THR A 118 11.19 -13.13 -2.54
N ASP A 119 10.96 -12.71 -3.79
CA ASP A 119 11.95 -12.00 -4.60
C ASP A 119 12.12 -10.54 -4.18
N LEU A 120 11.07 -9.93 -3.60
CA LEU A 120 11.08 -8.55 -3.11
C LEU A 120 11.66 -8.42 -1.69
N GLN A 121 11.53 -9.47 -0.90
CA GLN A 121 12.26 -9.62 0.35
C GLN A 121 13.71 -10.00 0.00
N GLU A 122 14.61 -9.03 -0.15
CA GLU A 122 16.04 -9.31 -0.26
C GLU A 122 16.50 -10.10 0.98
N THR A 123 16.45 -11.42 0.90
CA THR A 123 16.98 -12.29 1.95
C THR A 123 18.50 -12.22 1.85
N VAL A 124 19.10 -11.21 2.47
CA VAL A 124 20.56 -11.09 2.57
C VAL A 124 21.05 -12.13 3.57
N VAL A 125 21.28 -13.37 3.11
CA VAL A 125 21.94 -14.39 3.93
C VAL A 125 23.40 -13.99 4.15
N SER A 126 23.67 -13.24 5.22
CA SER A 126 25.02 -12.89 5.65
C SER A 126 25.63 -14.07 6.42
N ILE A 127 26.29 -15.01 5.72
CA ILE A 127 27.05 -16.08 6.38
C ILE A 127 28.35 -15.51 6.95
N CYS A 128 28.29 -15.00 8.18
CA CYS A 128 29.49 -14.73 8.96
C CYS A 128 30.07 -16.07 9.45
N ALA A 129 31.29 -16.41 9.04
CA ALA A 129 31.95 -17.71 9.26
C ALA A 129 32.10 -18.17 10.73
N ILE A 130 31.61 -17.40 11.70
CA ILE A 130 31.70 -17.66 13.15
C ILE A 130 30.32 -17.89 13.80
N LYS A 131 29.21 -17.44 13.18
CA LYS A 131 27.83 -17.69 13.63
C LYS A 131 26.90 -17.67 12.42
N GLN A 132 26.19 -18.77 12.15
CA GLN A 132 25.10 -18.79 11.19
C GLN A 132 23.97 -17.89 11.71
N LYS A 133 23.97 -16.62 11.29
CA LYS A 133 22.88 -15.68 11.54
C LYS A 133 22.19 -15.46 10.20
N ILE A 134 20.94 -15.90 10.09
CA ILE A 134 20.09 -15.54 8.95
C ILE A 134 19.55 -14.16 9.29
N GLU A 135 19.97 -13.15 8.54
CA GLU A 135 19.40 -11.81 8.59
C GLU A 135 18.44 -11.70 7.39
N ILE A 136 17.18 -11.40 7.66
CA ILE A 136 16.21 -11.06 6.62
C ILE A 136 16.16 -9.54 6.63
N ASP A 137 16.70 -8.93 5.58
CA ASP A 137 16.66 -7.48 5.40
C ASP A 137 15.49 -7.13 4.48
N PHE A 138 14.79 -6.04 4.80
CA PHE A 138 13.73 -5.50 3.97
C PHE A 138 14.13 -4.08 3.58
N ASN A 139 15.05 -4.00 2.61
CA ASN A 139 15.65 -2.75 2.15
C ASN A 139 15.50 -2.56 0.63
N SER A 140 14.31 -2.84 0.09
CA SER A 140 14.01 -2.41 -1.28
C SER A 140 13.69 -0.91 -1.29
N THR A 141 14.72 -0.09 -1.52
CA THR A 141 14.58 1.37 -1.80
C THR A 141 13.58 1.66 -2.91
N LYS A 142 13.37 0.71 -3.83
CA LYS A 142 12.41 0.82 -4.92
C LYS A 142 10.96 0.71 -4.45
N ASP A 143 10.69 -0.19 -3.50
CA ASP A 143 9.35 -0.41 -2.94
C ASP A 143 8.95 0.78 -2.05
N GLU A 144 9.92 1.32 -1.29
CA GLU A 144 9.76 2.56 -0.53
C GLU A 144 9.41 3.77 -1.41
N ARG A 145 9.95 3.85 -2.62
CA ARG A 145 9.63 4.93 -3.55
C ARG A 145 8.20 4.82 -4.06
N ILE A 146 7.77 3.61 -4.45
CA ILE A 146 6.40 3.38 -4.96
C ILE A 146 5.36 3.74 -3.89
N ILE A 147 5.57 3.33 -2.65
CA ILE A 147 4.63 3.67 -1.56
C ILE A 147 4.65 5.17 -1.24
N SER A 148 5.81 5.84 -1.33
CA SER A 148 5.91 7.29 -1.15
C SER A 148 5.15 8.06 -2.23
N GLU A 149 5.31 7.68 -3.51
CA GLU A 149 4.60 8.33 -4.62
C GLU A 149 3.07 8.15 -4.51
N ALA A 150 2.61 6.97 -4.08
CA ALA A 150 1.20 6.73 -3.84
C ALA A 150 0.67 7.49 -2.62
N PHE A 151 1.47 7.60 -1.56
CA PHE A 151 1.14 8.45 -0.41
C PHE A 151 0.99 9.91 -0.81
N ASP A 152 1.93 10.45 -1.58
CA ASP A 152 1.88 11.85 -2.05
C ASP A 152 0.61 12.10 -2.86
N PHE A 153 0.24 11.18 -3.77
CA PHE A 153 -1.02 11.25 -4.50
C PHE A 153 -2.23 11.36 -3.56
N TRP A 154 -2.33 10.46 -2.58
CA TRP A 154 -3.46 10.42 -1.65
C TRP A 154 -3.48 11.60 -0.69
N PHE A 155 -2.30 12.08 -0.28
CA PHE A 155 -2.16 13.23 0.60
C PHE A 155 -2.58 14.52 -0.11
N GLU A 156 -2.20 14.71 -1.37
CA GLU A 156 -2.67 15.85 -2.17
C GLU A 156 -4.17 15.77 -2.45
N TYR A 157 -4.70 14.59 -2.80
CA TYR A 157 -6.14 14.38 -2.95
C TYR A 157 -6.91 14.73 -1.66
N ASN A 158 -6.41 14.35 -0.49
CA ASN A 158 -7.06 14.66 0.80
C ASN A 158 -7.10 16.16 1.12
N LYS A 159 -6.18 16.97 0.57
CA LYS A 159 -6.16 18.42 0.78
C LYS A 159 -7.21 19.15 -0.05
N ASP A 160 -7.45 18.66 -1.27
CA ASP A 160 -8.43 19.23 -2.21
C ASP A 160 -9.19 18.10 -2.93
N PRO A 161 -10.19 17.48 -2.27
CA PRO A 161 -10.91 16.34 -2.82
C PRO A 161 -11.71 16.73 -4.07
N ASP A 162 -11.27 16.27 -5.24
CA ASP A 162 -12.02 16.36 -6.50
C ASP A 162 -12.31 14.97 -7.05
N ILE A 163 -13.59 14.57 -6.99
CA ILE A 163 -14.11 13.30 -7.52
C ILE A 163 -13.67 13.07 -8.98
N ASN A 164 -13.56 14.14 -9.80
CA ASN A 164 -13.15 14.02 -11.20
C ASN A 164 -11.71 13.52 -11.37
N THR A 165 -10.87 13.71 -10.35
CA THR A 165 -9.52 13.13 -10.29
C THR A 165 -9.62 11.60 -10.36
N LEU A 166 -10.54 11.01 -9.59
CA LEU A 166 -10.72 9.57 -9.46
C LEU A 166 -11.72 8.96 -10.45
N LEU A 167 -12.49 9.76 -11.19
CA LEU A 167 -13.33 9.21 -12.26
C LEU A 167 -12.47 8.59 -13.40
N PRO A 168 -12.85 7.40 -13.93
CA PRO A 168 -12.14 6.70 -15.00
C PRO A 168 -11.90 7.50 -16.29
#